data_AF-A0A3A4ZLA6-F1
#
_entry.id   AF-A0A3A4ZLA6-F1
#
_cell.length_a   1.000
_cell.length_b   1.000
_cell.length_c   1.000
_cell.angle_alpha   90.00
_cell.angle_beta   90.00
_cell.angle_gamma   90.00
#
_symmetry.space_group_name_H-M   'P 1'
#
loop_
_entity.id
_entity.type
_entity.pdbx_description
1 polymer ?
#
loop_
_entity_poly.entity_id
_entity_poly.type
_entity_poly.pdbx_seq_one_letter_code
_entity_poly.pdbx_strand_id
1 'polypeptide(L)'
;MFNCSYILSNHINRNIYVTLGLLLLTLFIFVFVRNIKKTKFNYLAFFLVMVGGSLNLYERAFNGCVRDNLNFYGHIFYNINDIVVVLGLFKILSSLYYKPEGKITSN
;
A
#
# COMPACT_ATOMS: atom_id res chain seq x y z
N MET A 1 -3.72 -4.55 -19.61
CA MET A 1 -3.37 -3.23 -20.18
C MET A 1 -2.13 -2.72 -19.47
N PHE A 2 -1.22 -2.00 -20.13
CA PHE A 2 -0.12 -1.33 -19.42
C PHE A 2 -0.54 0.08 -19.05
N ASN A 3 -0.53 0.39 -17.75
CA ASN A 3 -0.83 1.71 -17.23
C ASN A 3 0.47 2.46 -16.98
N CYS A 4 0.83 3.29 -17.95
CA CYS A 4 2.02 4.14 -17.92
C CYS A 4 1.73 5.49 -17.27
N SER A 5 0.44 5.84 -17.14
CA SER A 5 0.01 7.03 -16.45
C SER A 5 0.13 6.82 -14.93
N TYR A 6 0.29 7.92 -14.22
CA TYR A 6 0.24 7.99 -12.77
C TYR A 6 -0.32 9.33 -12.37
N ILE A 7 -0.75 9.42 -11.11
CA ILE A 7 -1.15 10.68 -10.51
C ILE A 7 0.01 11.68 -10.67
N LEU A 8 -0.30 12.84 -11.25
CA LEU A 8 0.66 13.90 -11.58
C LEU A 8 1.69 13.55 -12.68
N SER A 9 1.44 12.56 -13.55
CA SER A 9 2.36 12.23 -14.66
C SER A 9 2.68 13.39 -15.61
N ASN A 10 1.80 14.40 -15.66
CA ASN A 10 2.04 15.63 -16.44
C ASN A 10 2.97 16.63 -15.75
N HIS A 11 3.25 16.46 -14.45
CA HIS A 11 3.98 17.42 -13.62
C HIS A 11 5.27 16.85 -13.01
N ILE A 12 5.32 15.53 -12.77
CA ILE A 12 6.49 14.86 -12.20
C ILE A 12 6.91 13.72 -13.12
N ASN A 13 8.22 13.50 -13.21
CA ASN A 13 8.74 12.38 -13.97
C ASN A 13 8.61 11.06 -13.20
N ARG A 14 8.78 9.96 -13.92
CA ARG A 14 8.61 8.60 -13.40
C ARG A 14 9.55 8.32 -12.23
N ASN A 15 10.79 8.77 -12.31
CA ASN A 15 11.80 8.49 -11.28
C ASN A 15 11.40 9.15 -9.95
N ILE A 16 10.95 10.42 -10.00
CA ILE A 16 10.41 11.12 -8.83
C ILE A 16 9.21 10.37 -8.26
N TYR A 17 8.28 9.91 -9.11
CA TYR A 17 7.11 9.15 -8.65
C TYR A 17 7.51 7.84 -7.95
N VAL A 18 8.45 7.08 -8.52
CA VAL A 18 8.99 5.86 -7.91
C VAL A 18 9.69 6.17 -6.58
N THR A 19 10.51 7.23 -6.52
CA THR A 19 11.17 7.68 -5.29
C THR A 19 10.16 8.06 -4.21
N LEU A 20 9.10 8.79 -4.55
CA LEU A 20 8.02 9.12 -3.62
C LEU A 20 7.28 7.86 -3.14
N GLY A 21 7.03 6.91 -4.03
CA GLY A 21 6.45 5.61 -3.67
C GLY A 21 7.31 4.83 -2.69
N LEU A 22 8.63 4.78 -2.91
CA LEU A 22 9.58 4.16 -1.98
C LEU A 22 9.59 4.89 -0.64
N LEU A 23 9.59 6.23 -0.63
CA LEU A 23 9.53 7.04 0.59
C LEU A 23 8.26 6.73 1.40
N LEU A 24 7.10 6.65 0.72
CA LEU A 24 5.82 6.30 1.36
C LEU A 24 5.86 4.89 1.93
N LEU A 25 6.46 3.92 1.22
CA LEU A 25 6.60 2.56 1.72
C LEU A 25 7.53 2.52 2.95
N THR A 26 8.64 3.26 2.95
CA THR A 26 9.52 3.41 4.12
C THR A 26 8.81 4.05 5.30
N LEU A 27 8.04 5.11 5.06
CA LEU A 27 7.23 5.77 6.09
C LEU A 27 6.18 4.81 6.66
N PHE A 28 5.53 4.02 5.80
CA PHE A 28 4.59 2.99 6.22
C PHE A 28 5.25 1.94 7.12
N ILE A 29 6.46 1.47 6.77
CA ILE A 29 7.24 0.56 7.64
C ILE A 29 7.50 1.22 9.00
N PHE A 30 7.96 2.47 9.01
CA PHE A 30 8.22 3.21 10.24
C PHE A 30 6.97 3.32 11.13
N VAL A 31 5.84 3.74 10.56
CA VAL A 31 4.56 3.83 11.26
C VAL A 31 4.13 2.48 11.79
N PHE A 32 4.22 1.43 10.97
CA PHE A 32 3.89 0.07 11.39
C PHE A 32 4.73 -0.36 12.59
N VAL A 33 6.05 -0.23 12.50
CA VAL A 33 7.00 -0.60 13.56
C VAL A 33 6.68 0.11 14.86
N ARG A 34 6.45 1.43 14.82
CA ARG A 34 6.24 2.27 16.01
C ARG A 34 4.85 2.18 16.64
N ASN A 35 3.80 2.09 15.83
CA ASN A 35 2.44 2.38 16.31
C ASN A 35 1.48 1.18 16.23
N ILE A 36 1.78 0.16 15.42
CA ILE A 36 0.85 -0.94 15.17
C ILE A 36 1.17 -2.14 16.07
N LYS A 37 0.15 -2.63 16.79
CA LYS A 37 0.22 -3.83 17.64
C LYS A 37 0.73 -5.03 16.84
N LYS A 38 1.70 -5.74 17.42
CA LYS A 38 2.38 -6.90 16.79
C LYS A 38 1.56 -8.19 16.90
N THR A 39 0.44 -8.24 16.17
CA THR A 39 -0.39 -9.45 16.05
C THR A 39 -0.10 -10.19 14.74
N LYS A 40 -0.35 -11.50 14.69
CA LYS A 40 -0.20 -12.30 13.47
C LYS A 40 -0.97 -11.71 12.29
N PHE A 41 -2.20 -11.26 12.51
CA PHE A 41 -3.03 -10.62 11.48
C PHE A 41 -2.46 -9.28 11.00
N ASN A 42 -1.90 -8.46 11.89
CA ASN A 42 -1.27 -7.21 11.50
C ASN A 42 0.04 -7.44 10.74
N TYR A 43 0.81 -8.47 11.08
CA TYR A 43 1.99 -8.86 10.30
C TYR A 43 1.62 -9.39 8.92
N LEU A 44 0.57 -10.20 8.81
CA LEU A 44 0.06 -10.63 7.50
C LEU A 44 -0.37 -9.42 6.68
N ALA A 45 -1.14 -8.50 7.26
CA ALA A 45 -1.55 -7.27 6.59
C ALA A 45 -0.36 -6.40 6.14
N PHE A 46 0.65 -6.26 7.00
CA PHE A 46 1.90 -5.58 6.66
C PHE A 46 2.61 -6.27 5.49
N PHE A 47 2.73 -7.59 5.53
CA PHE A 47 3.33 -8.37 4.45
C PHE A 47 2.59 -8.17 3.11
N LEU A 48 1.25 -8.16 3.12
CA LEU A 48 0.44 -7.89 1.93
C LEU A 48 0.77 -6.51 1.33
N VAL A 49 0.78 -5.44 2.15
CA VAL A 49 1.14 -4.09 1.68
C VAL A 49 2.57 -4.06 1.13
N MET A 50 3.52 -4.69 1.83
CA MET A 50 4.92 -4.72 1.41
C MET A 50 5.10 -5.44 0.08
N VAL A 51 4.49 -6.61 -0.12
CA VAL A 51 4.61 -7.36 -1.36
C VAL A 51 3.90 -6.64 -2.51
N GLY A 52 2.62 -6.29 -2.36
CA GLY A 52 1.86 -5.66 -3.45
C GLY A 52 2.43 -4.28 -3.82
N GLY A 53 2.80 -3.48 -2.83
CA GLY A 53 3.41 -2.17 -3.05
C GLY A 53 4.77 -2.27 -3.75
N SER A 54 5.63 -3.19 -3.30
CA SER A 54 6.95 -3.39 -3.90
C SER A 54 6.87 -3.90 -5.32
N LEU A 55 5.97 -4.85 -5.62
CA LEU A 55 5.79 -5.38 -6.98
C LEU A 55 5.29 -4.30 -7.95
N ASN A 56 4.33 -3.46 -7.53
CA ASN A 56 3.86 -2.34 -8.35
C ASN A 56 4.96 -1.29 -8.59
N LEU A 57 5.75 -0.96 -7.58
CA LEU A 57 6.89 -0.03 -7.74
C LEU A 57 7.99 -0.64 -8.61
N TYR A 58 8.27 -1.94 -8.45
CA TYR A 58 9.23 -2.67 -9.27
C TYR A 58 8.83 -2.64 -10.75
N GLU A 59 7.60 -3.03 -11.08
CA GLU A 59 7.12 -2.98 -12.47
C GLU A 59 7.26 -1.57 -13.05
N ARG A 60 6.84 -0.55 -12.29
CA ARG A 60 6.93 0.84 -12.74
C ARG A 60 8.37 1.30 -12.94
N ALA A 61 9.30 0.91 -12.06
CA ALA A 61 10.70 1.29 -12.15
C ALA A 61 11.39 0.67 -13.37
N PHE A 62 11.16 -0.61 -13.64
CA PHE A 62 11.85 -1.37 -14.69
C PHE A 62 11.15 -1.29 -16.05
N ASN A 63 9.82 -1.43 -16.07
CA ASN A 63 9.04 -1.48 -17.31
C ASN A 63 8.48 -0.10 -17.71
N GLY A 64 8.59 0.90 -16.82
CA GLY A 64 8.00 2.22 -17.02
C GLY A 64 6.50 2.31 -16.72
N CYS A 65 5.82 1.17 -16.62
CA CYS A 65 4.37 1.06 -16.49
C CYS A 65 4.04 -0.08 -15.53
N VAL A 66 2.85 -0.05 -14.95
CA VAL A 66 2.29 -1.16 -14.16
C VAL A 66 1.30 -1.92 -15.03
N ARG A 67 1.26 -3.25 -14.90
CA ARG A 67 0.32 -4.06 -15.66
C ARG A 67 -1.02 -4.14 -14.92
N ASP A 68 -2.04 -3.54 -15.50
CA ASP A 68 -3.41 -3.54 -14.99
C ASP A 68 -4.27 -4.51 -15.82
N ASN A 69 -4.57 -5.65 -15.23
CA ASN A 69 -5.26 -6.77 -15.90
C ASN A 69 -6.76 -6.81 -15.59
N LEU A 70 -7.21 -6.06 -14.59
CA LEU A 70 -8.60 -6.02 -14.14
C LEU A 70 -9.16 -4.62 -14.38
N ASN A 71 -10.48 -4.53 -14.53
CA ASN A 71 -11.15 -3.24 -14.58
C ASN A 71 -12.56 -3.31 -13.97
N PHE A 72 -13.03 -2.16 -13.48
CA PHE A 72 -14.40 -1.97 -13.02
C PHE A 72 -15.20 -1.27 -14.13
N TYR A 73 -16.02 -2.04 -14.86
CA TYR A 73 -16.84 -1.58 -15.98
C TYR A 73 -16.07 -0.72 -17.01
N GLY A 74 -14.78 -0.99 -17.21
CA GLY A 74 -13.93 -0.21 -18.13
C GLY A 74 -13.46 1.17 -17.64
N HIS A 75 -13.81 1.59 -16.42
CA HIS A 75 -13.49 2.93 -15.92
C HIS A 75 -12.26 2.98 -15.00
N ILE A 76 -12.13 1.99 -14.11
CA ILE A 76 -11.02 1.92 -13.15
C ILE A 76 -10.23 0.67 -13.47
N PHE A 77 -8.98 0.84 -13.88
CA PHE A 77 -8.04 -0.25 -14.14
C PHE A 77 -7.21 -0.51 -12.88
N TYR A 78 -7.03 -1.78 -12.55
CA TYR A 78 -6.28 -2.22 -11.38
C TYR A 78 -5.70 -3.62 -11.61
N ASN A 79 -4.84 -4.05 -10.71
CA ASN A 79 -4.28 -5.39 -10.73
C ASN A 79 -4.43 -6.10 -9.38
N ILE A 80 -3.91 -7.32 -9.31
CA ILE A 80 -3.95 -8.14 -8.10
C ILE A 80 -3.13 -7.48 -6.98
N ASN A 81 -2.02 -6.82 -7.31
CA ASN A 81 -1.19 -6.14 -6.32
C ASN A 81 -1.94 -4.97 -5.66
N ASP A 82 -2.76 -4.23 -6.41
CA ASP A 82 -3.61 -3.16 -5.87
C ASP A 82 -4.62 -3.70 -4.86
N ILE A 83 -5.29 -4.82 -5.18
CA ILE A 83 -6.22 -5.49 -4.27
C ILE A 83 -5.47 -5.93 -3.00
N VAL A 84 -4.31 -6.55 -3.15
CA VAL A 84 -3.48 -7.01 -2.04
C VAL A 84 -3.08 -5.86 -1.12
N VAL A 85 -2.66 -4.71 -1.69
CA VAL A 85 -2.33 -3.51 -0.93
C VAL A 85 -3.56 -2.97 -0.19
N VAL A 86 -4.71 -2.84 -0.87
CA VAL A 86 -5.94 -2.33 -0.26
C VAL A 86 -6.41 -3.20 0.89
N LEU A 87 -6.40 -4.54 0.74
CA LEU A 87 -6.77 -5.46 1.81
C LEU A 87 -5.84 -5.34 3.03
N GLY A 88 -4.53 -5.26 2.79
CA GLY A 88 -3.55 -5.06 3.86
C GLY A 88 -3.75 -3.72 4.59
N LEU A 89 -3.93 -2.63 3.84
CA LEU A 89 -4.20 -1.31 4.40
C LEU A 89 -5.50 -1.29 5.20
N PHE A 90 -6.59 -1.86 4.68
CA PHE A 90 -7.87 -1.94 5.38
C PHE A 90 -7.75 -2.66 6.72
N LYS A 91 -6.98 -3.76 6.78
CA LYS A 91 -6.75 -4.49 8.03
C LYS A 91 -5.88 -3.70 9.03
N ILE A 92 -4.90 -2.94 8.56
CA ILE A 92 -4.07 -2.10 9.43
C ILE A 92 -4.87 -0.91 9.95
N LEU A 93 -5.63 -0.24 9.09
CA LEU A 93 -6.50 0.88 9.47
C LEU A 93 -7.54 0.44 10.49
N SER A 94 -8.23 -0.70 10.29
CA SER A 94 -9.15 -1.22 11.29
C SER A 94 -8.45 -1.47 12.64
N SER A 95 -7.18 -1.90 12.65
CA SER A 95 -6.44 -2.08 13.91
C SER A 95 -6.11 -0.77 14.64
N LEU A 96 -6.11 0.37 13.93
CA LEU A 96 -5.94 1.70 14.52
C LEU A 96 -7.26 2.25 15.07
N TYR A 97 -8.37 2.05 14.34
CA TYR A 97 -9.70 2.51 14.74
C TYR A 97 -10.28 1.71 15.91
N TYR A 98 -10.06 0.40 15.95
CA TYR A 98 -10.41 -0.43 17.10
C TYR A 98 -9.36 -0.29 18.22
N LYS A 99 -9.31 0.89 18.85
CA LYS A 99 -8.79 0.99 20.21
C LYS A 99 -9.83 0.34 21.13
N PRO A 100 -9.51 -0.73 21.88
CA PRO A 100 -10.39 -1.14 22.96
C PRO A 100 -10.50 0.05 23.92
N GLU A 101 -11.72 0.58 24.08
CA GLU A 101 -12.01 1.55 25.11
C GLU A 101 -11.54 1.00 26.45
N GLY A 102 -10.81 1.84 27.19
CA GLY A 102 -10.21 1.64 28.51
C GLY A 102 -10.34 0.26 29.15
N LYS A 103 -9.22 -0.48 29.20
CA LYS A 103 -8.85 -1.07 30.48
C LYS A 103 -8.18 0.03 31.30
N ILE A 104 -8.98 0.73 32.11
CA ILE A 104 -8.47 1.35 33.33
C ILE A 104 -7.96 0.18 34.18
N THR A 105 -6.66 -0.09 34.12
CA THR A 105 -6.01 -0.88 35.16
C THR A 105 -5.81 0.04 36.35
N SER A 106 -6.83 0.10 37.20
CA SER A 106 -6.63 0.33 38.63
C SER A 106 -5.97 -0.91 39.21
N ASN A 107 -4.70 -0.78 39.57
CA ASN A 107 -4.02 -1.36 40.75
C ASN A 107 -2.52 -1.15 40.63
#